data_AF-A0A5C6ZN09-F1
#
_entry.id   AF-A0A5C6ZN09-F1
#
_cell.length_a   1.000
_cell.length_b   1.000
_cell.length_c   1.000
_cell.angle_alpha   90.00
_cell.angle_beta   90.00
_cell.angle_gamma   90.00
#
_symmetry.space_group_name_H-M   'P 1'
#
loop_
_entity.id
_entity.type
_entity.pdbx_description
1 polymer ?
#
loop_
_entity_poly.entity_id
_entity_poly.type
_entity_poly.pdbx_seq_one_letter_code
_entity_poly.pdbx_strand_id
1 'polypeptide(L)'
;MLVAAAERNEALAALSDVLRNAGLTMLVVTAVAALVAAAAVGALLSGLAGIKRAMNDIGAGEGDLSQRLQVRGEDEIADISRGFNQFVHKIEQVMLQVRETSQSIAVASRQIAAGNHDLSQRTEETASNLQETASSMEELNSTVANSAANADQARQLADTASRVARQGGEAMGQVVSTMQEISTSSRQIGDIIGVI
;
A
#
# COMPACT_ATOMS: atom_id res chain seq x y z
N MET A 1 -114.46 28.83 -0.74
CA MET A 1 -113.55 27.78 -1.26
C MET A 1 -112.31 28.32 -1.99
N LEU A 2 -112.34 29.49 -2.63
CA LEU A 2 -111.17 30.01 -3.38
C LEU A 2 -110.00 30.50 -2.48
N VAL A 3 -110.27 31.06 -1.30
CA VAL A 3 -109.23 31.59 -0.39
C VAL A 3 -108.39 30.48 0.24
N ALA A 4 -109.00 29.37 0.67
CA ALA A 4 -108.29 28.21 1.21
C ALA A 4 -107.41 27.48 0.17
N ALA A 5 -107.74 27.59 -1.12
CA ALA A 5 -106.91 27.06 -2.20
C ALA A 5 -105.71 27.97 -2.50
N ALA A 6 -105.85 29.28 -2.37
CA ALA A 6 -104.78 30.25 -2.55
C ALA A 6 -103.72 30.17 -1.41
N GLU A 7 -104.15 30.14 -0.15
CA GLU A 7 -103.23 29.98 1.00
C GLU A 7 -102.46 28.65 0.96
N ARG A 8 -103.12 27.56 0.54
CA ARG A 8 -102.47 26.26 0.35
C ARG A 8 -101.43 26.31 -0.76
N ASN A 9 -101.68 27.03 -1.85
CA ASN A 9 -100.70 27.20 -2.92
C ASN A 9 -99.50 28.06 -2.49
N GLU A 10 -99.72 29.12 -1.70
CA GLU A 10 -98.64 29.95 -1.14
C GLU A 10 -97.79 29.19 -0.13
N ALA A 11 -98.42 28.40 0.76
CA ALA A 11 -97.71 27.56 1.73
C ALA A 11 -96.88 26.45 1.05
N LEU A 12 -97.40 25.85 -0.03
CA LEU A 12 -96.67 24.86 -0.82
C LEU A 12 -95.52 25.49 -1.62
N ALA A 13 -95.70 26.72 -2.13
CA ALA A 13 -94.64 27.47 -2.81
C ALA A 13 -93.51 27.83 -1.83
N ALA A 14 -93.84 28.36 -0.64
CA ALA A 14 -92.87 28.68 0.39
C ALA A 14 -92.09 27.45 0.89
N LEU A 15 -92.75 26.30 1.05
CA LEU A 15 -92.09 25.04 1.40
C LEU A 15 -91.10 24.59 0.31
N SER A 16 -91.48 24.74 -0.96
CA SER A 16 -90.63 24.35 -2.10
C SER A 16 -89.38 25.22 -2.23
N ASP A 17 -89.48 26.52 -1.94
CA ASP A 17 -88.35 27.45 -1.94
C ASP A 17 -87.39 27.18 -0.77
N VAL A 18 -87.90 26.87 0.42
CA VAL A 18 -87.08 26.50 1.58
C VAL A 18 -86.34 25.18 1.32
N LEU A 19 -87.00 24.16 0.77
CA LEU A 19 -86.37 22.88 0.44
C LEU A 19 -85.32 23.03 -0.67
N ARG A 20 -85.59 23.86 -1.68
CA ARG A 20 -84.63 24.13 -2.76
C ARG A 20 -83.39 24.88 -2.25
N ASN A 21 -83.58 25.91 -1.43
CA ASN A 21 -82.45 26.65 -0.85
C ASN A 21 -81.67 25.82 0.16
N ALA A 22 -82.33 25.00 0.99
CA ALA A 22 -81.67 24.07 1.90
C ALA A 22 -80.87 22.99 1.15
N GLY A 23 -81.40 22.47 0.04
CA GLY A 23 -80.67 21.55 -0.83
C GLY A 23 -79.43 22.19 -1.46
N LEU A 24 -79.54 23.42 -1.94
CA LEU A 24 -78.42 24.17 -2.51
C LEU A 24 -77.33 24.46 -1.48
N THR A 25 -77.68 24.89 -0.27
CA THR A 25 -76.68 25.16 0.78
C THR A 25 -75.97 23.89 1.23
N MET A 26 -76.68 22.76 1.36
CA MET A 26 -76.06 21.49 1.71
C MET A 26 -75.05 21.06 0.62
N LEU A 27 -75.43 21.18 -0.65
CA LEU A 27 -74.57 20.83 -1.78
C LEU A 27 -73.32 21.70 -1.83
N VAL A 28 -73.46 23.01 -1.59
CA VAL A 28 -72.31 23.93 -1.50
C VAL A 28 -71.39 23.55 -0.35
N VAL A 29 -71.91 23.30 0.85
CA VAL A 29 -71.09 22.91 2.01
C VAL A 29 -70.34 21.60 1.75
N THR A 30 -71.00 20.59 1.18
CA THR A 30 -70.35 19.33 0.82
C THR A 30 -69.28 19.53 -0.25
N ALA A 31 -69.56 20.35 -1.26
CA ALA A 31 -68.58 20.67 -2.30
C ALA A 31 -67.35 21.39 -1.72
N VAL A 32 -67.54 22.38 -0.84
CA VAL A 32 -66.44 23.07 -0.17
C VAL A 32 -65.66 22.11 0.73
N ALA A 33 -66.34 21.29 1.54
CA ALA A 33 -65.67 20.32 2.41
C ALA A 33 -64.84 19.31 1.60
N ALA A 34 -65.37 18.80 0.49
CA ALA A 34 -64.65 17.90 -0.42
C ALA A 34 -63.42 18.59 -1.05
N LEU A 35 -63.55 19.87 -1.42
CA LEU A 35 -62.47 20.64 -2.03
C LEU A 35 -61.35 20.93 -1.02
N VAL A 36 -61.70 21.27 0.23
CA VAL A 36 -60.75 21.44 1.33
C VAL A 36 -60.05 20.12 1.66
N ALA A 37 -60.79 19.01 1.75
CA ALA A 37 -60.21 17.69 1.99
C ALA A 37 -59.25 17.27 0.85
N ALA A 38 -59.65 17.49 -0.41
CA ALA A 38 -58.79 17.21 -1.56
C ALA A 38 -57.53 18.08 -1.57
N ALA A 39 -57.64 19.36 -1.21
CA ALA A 39 -56.49 20.26 -1.08
C ALA A 39 -55.54 19.83 0.04
N ALA A 40 -56.08 19.44 1.21
CA ALA A 40 -55.29 18.96 2.34
C ALA A 40 -54.55 17.65 2.02
N VAL A 41 -55.25 16.67 1.43
CA VAL A 41 -54.63 15.40 0.98
C VAL A 41 -53.60 15.65 -0.11
N GLY A 42 -53.88 16.53 -1.07
CA GLY A 42 -52.94 16.91 -2.13
C GLY A 42 -51.66 17.53 -1.57
N ALA A 43 -51.77 18.42 -0.59
CA ALA A 43 -50.63 19.02 0.10
C ALA A 43 -49.76 17.95 0.80
N LEU A 44 -50.37 17.03 1.55
CA LEU A 44 -49.66 15.94 2.24
C LEU A 44 -48.95 14.98 1.25
N LEU A 45 -49.65 14.56 0.20
CA LEU A 45 -49.09 13.65 -0.82
C LEU A 45 -47.96 14.30 -1.62
N SER A 46 -48.01 15.63 -1.83
CA SER A 46 -46.94 16.35 -2.52
C SER A 46 -45.60 16.29 -1.77
N GLY A 47 -45.63 16.32 -0.43
CA GLY A 47 -44.46 16.16 0.42
C GLY A 47 -43.82 14.78 0.26
N LEU A 48 -44.62 13.71 0.36
CA LEU A 48 -44.17 12.33 0.17
C LEU A 48 -43.58 12.08 -1.23
N ALA A 49 -44.16 12.69 -2.27
CA ALA A 49 -43.62 12.58 -3.62
C ALA A 49 -42.22 13.21 -3.73
N GLY A 50 -41.95 14.29 -2.99
CA GLY A 50 -40.62 14.89 -2.90
C GLY A 50 -39.58 13.95 -2.28
N ILE A 51 -39.93 13.33 -1.15
CA ILE A 51 -39.07 12.35 -0.45
C ILE A 51 -38.76 11.16 -1.37
N LYS A 52 -39.80 10.60 -2.02
CA LYS A 52 -39.64 9.49 -2.96
C LYS A 52 -38.69 9.83 -4.10
N ARG A 53 -38.82 11.02 -4.69
CA ARG A 53 -37.94 11.46 -5.78
C ARG A 53 -36.49 11.57 -5.31
N ALA A 54 -36.23 12.22 -4.18
CA ALA A 54 -34.87 12.34 -3.63
C ALA A 54 -34.26 10.97 -3.30
N MET A 55 -35.03 10.06 -2.69
CA MET A 55 -34.57 8.69 -2.43
C MET A 55 -34.25 7.93 -3.72
N ASN A 56 -35.08 8.07 -4.76
CA ASN A 56 -34.86 7.39 -6.03
C ASN A 56 -33.67 7.98 -6.79
N ASP A 57 -33.45 9.30 -6.69
CA ASP A 57 -32.33 9.97 -7.35
C ASP A 57 -30.99 9.60 -6.70
N ILE A 58 -30.95 9.52 -5.37
CA ILE A 58 -29.77 9.04 -4.65
C ILE A 58 -29.56 7.53 -4.86
N GLY A 59 -30.62 6.73 -4.78
CA GLY A 59 -30.51 5.26 -4.78
C GLY A 59 -30.39 4.61 -6.16
N ALA A 60 -31.04 5.18 -7.17
CA ALA A 60 -31.05 4.65 -8.54
C ALA A 60 -30.35 5.58 -9.55
N GLY A 61 -30.04 6.82 -9.17
CA GLY A 61 -29.27 7.76 -9.98
C GLY A 61 -27.76 7.72 -9.67
N GLU A 62 -27.10 8.88 -9.77
CA GLU A 62 -25.63 9.00 -9.60
C GLU A 62 -25.17 9.02 -8.13
N GLY A 63 -26.10 8.89 -7.18
CA GLY A 63 -25.77 8.98 -5.76
C GLY A 63 -25.37 10.38 -5.32
N ASP A 64 -26.00 11.41 -5.88
CA ASP A 64 -25.75 12.81 -5.50
C ASP A 64 -26.21 13.09 -4.06
N LEU A 65 -25.26 12.92 -3.13
CA LEU A 65 -25.45 13.19 -1.71
C LEU A 65 -25.48 14.68 -1.38
N SER A 66 -25.40 15.60 -2.34
CA SER A 66 -25.56 17.04 -2.10
C SER A 66 -27.03 17.44 -1.96
N GLN A 67 -27.96 16.59 -2.44
CA GLN A 67 -29.38 16.86 -2.36
C GLN A 67 -29.90 16.91 -0.92
N ARG A 68 -30.81 17.84 -0.67
CA ARG A 68 -31.47 18.03 0.62
C ARG A 68 -32.96 18.20 0.42
N LEU A 69 -33.75 17.57 1.29
CA LEU A 69 -35.19 17.80 1.35
C LEU A 69 -35.47 19.11 2.07
N GLN A 70 -36.39 19.90 1.53
CA GLN A 70 -36.91 21.09 2.20
C GLN A 70 -37.80 20.67 3.36
N VAL A 71 -37.46 21.07 4.58
CA VAL A 71 -38.25 20.81 5.77
C VAL A 71 -39.25 21.96 5.93
N ARG A 72 -40.56 21.65 5.91
CA ARG A 72 -41.65 22.61 6.11
C ARG A 72 -42.62 22.05 7.14
N GLY A 73 -43.03 22.88 8.11
CA GLY A 73 -43.97 22.48 9.15
C GLY A 73 -43.31 21.69 10.29
N GLU A 74 -44.15 21.16 11.18
CA GLU A 74 -43.76 20.36 12.36
C GLU A 74 -44.49 19.01 12.40
N ASP A 75 -44.96 18.53 11.24
CA ASP A 75 -45.64 17.24 11.10
C ASP A 75 -44.64 16.09 10.88
N GLU A 76 -45.16 14.87 10.79
CA GLU A 76 -44.36 13.65 10.59
C GLU A 76 -43.58 13.68 9.26
N ILE A 77 -44.04 14.44 8.25
CA ILE A 77 -43.33 14.60 6.97
C ILE A 77 -42.10 15.48 7.15
N ALA A 78 -42.20 16.53 7.97
CA ALA A 78 -41.06 17.35 8.36
C ALA A 78 -40.02 16.51 9.12
N ASP A 79 -40.44 15.64 10.02
CA ASP A 79 -39.55 14.72 10.76
C ASP A 79 -38.81 13.75 9.87
N ILE A 80 -39.52 13.08 8.94
CA ILE A 80 -38.88 12.18 7.98
C ILE A 80 -37.89 12.94 7.10
N SER A 81 -38.23 14.16 6.67
CA SER A 81 -37.33 15.01 5.87
C SER A 81 -36.07 15.40 6.64
N ARG A 82 -36.18 15.70 7.95
CA ARG A 82 -35.03 15.94 8.84
C ARG A 82 -34.16 14.70 8.97
N GLY A 83 -34.77 13.54 9.25
CA GLY A 83 -34.06 12.27 9.39
C GLY A 83 -33.32 11.87 8.11
N PHE A 84 -33.96 12.05 6.95
CA PHE A 84 -33.34 11.82 5.66
C PHE A 84 -32.11 12.72 5.43
N ASN A 85 -32.23 14.02 5.70
CA ASN A 85 -31.11 14.95 5.55
C ASN A 85 -29.93 14.58 6.47
N GLN A 86 -30.20 14.16 7.71
CA GLN A 86 -29.17 13.68 8.63
C GLN A 86 -28.52 12.39 8.13
N PHE A 87 -29.30 11.46 7.59
CA PHE A 87 -28.80 10.22 7.01
C PHE A 87 -27.87 10.51 5.82
N VAL A 88 -28.32 11.31 4.85
CA VAL A 88 -27.51 11.70 3.68
C VAL A 88 -26.23 12.40 4.12
N HIS A 89 -26.29 13.29 5.10
CA HIS A 89 -25.11 13.96 5.64
C HIS A 89 -24.09 12.98 6.26
N LYS A 90 -24.55 11.97 7.02
CA LYS A 90 -23.66 10.94 7.56
C LYS A 90 -23.00 10.11 6.46
N ILE A 91 -23.76 9.74 5.42
CA ILE A 91 -23.19 8.99 4.28
C ILE A 91 -22.17 9.85 3.52
N GLU A 92 -22.45 11.14 3.32
CA GLU A 92 -21.52 12.09 2.71
C GLU A 92 -20.20 12.16 3.50
N GLN A 93 -20.26 12.28 4.82
CA GLN A 93 -19.08 12.27 5.69
C GLN A 93 -18.29 10.97 5.59
N VAL A 94 -18.97 9.81 5.60
CA VAL A 94 -18.32 8.50 5.42
C VAL A 94 -17.64 8.44 4.06
N MET A 95 -18.29 8.90 2.99
CA MET A 95 -17.69 8.88 1.66
C MET A 95 -16.48 9.80 1.52
N LEU A 96 -16.50 10.96 2.18
CA LEU A 96 -15.34 11.85 2.27
C LEU A 96 -14.18 11.17 3.00
N GLN A 97 -14.44 10.51 4.13
CA GLN A 97 -13.42 9.77 4.87
C GLN A 97 -12.83 8.61 4.05
N VAL A 98 -13.67 7.88 3.32
CA VAL A 98 -13.23 6.80 2.42
C VAL A 98 -12.32 7.38 1.33
N ARG A 99 -12.71 8.50 0.71
CA ARG A 99 -11.90 9.18 -0.32
C ARG A 99 -10.54 9.61 0.22
N GLU A 100 -10.50 10.25 1.38
CA GLU A 100 -9.24 10.68 2.03
C GLU A 100 -8.35 9.48 2.36
N THR A 101 -8.94 8.40 2.88
CA THR A 101 -8.22 7.16 3.20
C THR A 101 -7.67 6.52 1.92
N SER A 102 -8.45 6.45 0.84
CA SER A 102 -7.99 5.93 -0.45
C SER A 102 -6.86 6.77 -1.05
N GLN A 103 -6.93 8.09 -0.93
CA GLN A 103 -5.84 8.98 -1.36
C GLN A 103 -4.57 8.74 -0.56
N SER A 104 -4.69 8.56 0.77
CA SER A 104 -3.57 8.24 1.65
C SER A 104 -2.93 6.88 1.29
N ILE A 105 -3.75 5.86 1.04
CA ILE A 105 -3.29 4.55 0.55
C ILE A 105 -2.56 4.71 -0.79
N ALA A 106 -3.11 5.47 -1.73
CA ALA A 106 -2.47 5.68 -3.04
C ALA A 106 -1.11 6.41 -2.93
N VAL A 107 -0.95 7.30 -1.96
CA VAL A 107 0.36 7.92 -1.66
C VAL A 107 1.31 6.89 -1.05
N ALA A 108 0.88 6.15 -0.02
CA ALA A 108 1.69 5.13 0.64
C ALA A 108 2.14 4.03 -0.33
N SER A 109 1.26 3.55 -1.21
CA SER A 109 1.60 2.55 -2.24
C SER A 109 2.64 3.07 -3.23
N ARG A 110 2.59 4.35 -3.62
CA ARG A 110 3.63 4.95 -4.46
C ARG A 110 4.98 5.05 -3.76
N GLN A 111 4.98 5.38 -2.46
CA GLN A 111 6.20 5.38 -1.65
C GLN A 111 6.79 3.97 -1.49
N ILE A 112 5.95 2.96 -1.26
CA ILE A 112 6.38 1.54 -1.22
C ILE A 112 6.98 1.13 -2.57
N ALA A 113 6.34 1.46 -3.68
CA ALA A 113 6.84 1.11 -5.01
C ALA A 113 8.21 1.75 -5.28
N ALA A 114 8.39 3.04 -4.93
CA ALA A 114 9.68 3.72 -5.04
C ALA A 114 10.74 3.08 -4.13
N GLY A 115 10.40 2.78 -2.88
CA GLY A 115 11.31 2.11 -1.94
C GLY A 115 11.70 0.70 -2.38
N ASN A 116 10.77 -0.05 -2.98
CA ASN A 116 11.07 -1.37 -3.53
C ASN A 116 11.99 -1.30 -4.75
N HIS A 117 11.88 -0.25 -5.57
CA HIS A 117 12.79 -0.02 -6.68
C HIS A 117 14.22 0.30 -6.19
N ASP A 118 14.36 1.20 -5.20
CA ASP A 118 15.65 1.49 -4.56
C ASP A 118 16.28 0.22 -3.93
N LEU A 119 15.47 -0.56 -3.21
CA LEU A 119 15.93 -1.81 -2.62
C LEU A 119 16.40 -2.83 -3.68
N SER A 120 15.67 -2.95 -4.79
CA SER A 120 16.07 -3.81 -5.92
C SER A 120 17.41 -3.37 -6.49
N GLN A 121 17.57 -2.07 -6.75
CA GLN A 121 18.82 -1.51 -7.28
C GLN A 121 20.00 -1.76 -6.34
N ARG A 122 19.82 -1.54 -5.03
CA ARG A 122 20.86 -1.82 -4.01
C ARG A 122 21.17 -3.31 -3.89
N THR A 123 20.17 -4.17 -4.10
CA THR A 123 20.36 -5.63 -4.11
C THR A 123 21.18 -6.06 -5.31
N GLU A 124 20.90 -5.50 -6.50
CA GLU A 124 21.69 -5.73 -7.72
C GLU A 124 23.13 -5.24 -7.55
N GLU A 125 23.34 -4.05 -6.98
CA GLU A 125 24.67 -3.52 -6.67
C GLU A 125 25.42 -4.40 -5.67
N THR A 126 24.74 -4.87 -4.61
CA THR A 126 25.32 -5.80 -3.63
C THR A 126 25.72 -7.12 -4.27
N ALA A 127 24.89 -7.67 -5.17
CA ALA A 127 25.20 -8.88 -5.91
C ALA A 127 26.44 -8.69 -6.81
N SER A 128 26.54 -7.55 -7.49
CA SER A 128 27.71 -7.18 -8.29
C SER A 128 28.99 -7.12 -7.44
N ASN A 129 28.93 -6.44 -6.30
CA ASN A 129 30.07 -6.32 -5.37
C ASN A 129 30.50 -7.70 -4.80
N LEU A 130 29.53 -8.58 -4.54
CA LEU A 130 29.82 -9.95 -4.12
C LEU A 130 30.50 -10.76 -5.23
N GLN A 131 30.12 -10.54 -6.48
CA GLN A 131 30.74 -11.20 -7.62
C GLN A 131 32.18 -10.72 -7.85
N GLU A 132 32.45 -9.42 -7.69
CA GLU A 132 33.81 -8.87 -7.71
C GLU A 132 34.66 -9.41 -6.53
N THR A 133 34.06 -9.51 -5.34
CA THR A 133 34.71 -10.10 -4.16
C THR A 133 35.06 -11.57 -4.41
N ALA A 134 34.14 -12.34 -5.00
CA ALA A 134 34.39 -13.75 -5.34
C ALA A 134 35.53 -13.89 -6.36
N SER A 135 35.55 -13.06 -7.40
CA SER A 135 36.64 -13.05 -8.39
C SER A 135 37.99 -12.67 -7.76
N SER A 136 38.00 -11.68 -6.87
CA SER A 136 39.19 -11.31 -6.11
C SER A 136 39.68 -12.46 -5.22
N MET A 137 38.78 -13.24 -4.63
CA MET A 137 39.13 -14.43 -3.86
C MET A 137 39.71 -15.55 -4.72
N GLU A 138 39.24 -15.72 -5.96
CA GLU A 138 39.83 -16.67 -6.92
C GLU A 138 41.27 -16.26 -7.30
N GLU A 139 41.51 -14.97 -7.55
CA GLU A 139 42.85 -14.44 -7.85
C GLU A 139 43.80 -14.58 -6.64
N LEU A 140 43.31 -14.28 -5.43
CA LEU A 140 44.05 -14.49 -4.19
C LEU A 140 44.41 -15.97 -4.00
N ASN A 141 43.46 -16.88 -4.25
CA ASN A 141 43.71 -18.31 -4.13
C ASN A 141 44.77 -18.78 -5.14
N SER A 142 44.74 -18.27 -6.38
CA SER A 142 45.79 -18.52 -7.37
C SER A 142 47.17 -18.04 -6.90
N THR A 143 47.22 -16.83 -6.34
CA THR A 143 48.45 -16.23 -5.81
C THR A 143 49.01 -17.02 -4.62
N VAL A 144 48.14 -17.50 -3.73
CA VAL A 144 48.52 -18.35 -2.60
C VAL A 144 49.06 -19.69 -3.10
N ALA A 145 48.41 -20.32 -4.09
CA ALA A 145 48.87 -21.57 -4.69
C ALA A 145 50.26 -21.41 -5.33
N ASN A 146 50.49 -20.33 -6.09
CA ASN A 146 51.81 -20.02 -6.67
C ASN A 146 52.87 -19.78 -5.59
N SER A 147 52.51 -19.08 -4.51
CA SER A 147 53.42 -18.84 -3.38
C SER A 147 53.83 -20.14 -2.69
N ALA A 148 52.88 -21.07 -2.51
CA ALA A 148 53.15 -22.40 -1.95
C ALA A 148 54.08 -23.22 -2.87
N ALA A 149 53.85 -23.22 -4.18
CA ALA A 149 54.71 -23.89 -5.15
C ALA A 149 56.14 -23.31 -5.15
N ASN A 150 56.27 -21.98 -5.11
CA ASN A 150 57.56 -21.29 -5.04
C ASN A 150 58.31 -21.62 -3.74
N ALA A 151 57.60 -21.67 -2.61
CA ALA A 151 58.20 -22.07 -1.33
C ALA A 151 58.72 -23.52 -1.38
N ASP A 152 57.98 -24.42 -2.02
CA ASP A 152 58.38 -25.82 -2.15
C ASP A 152 59.58 -26.00 -3.10
N GLN A 153 59.64 -25.22 -4.19
CA GLN A 153 60.82 -25.15 -5.07
C GLN A 153 62.04 -24.58 -4.34
N ALA A 154 61.87 -23.51 -3.55
CA ALA A 154 62.95 -22.93 -2.74
C ALA A 154 63.49 -23.94 -1.71
N ARG A 155 62.60 -24.72 -1.08
CA ARG A 155 62.98 -25.82 -0.18
C ARG A 155 63.84 -26.86 -0.89
N GLN A 156 63.43 -27.31 -2.08
CA GLN A 156 64.20 -28.29 -2.87
C GLN A 156 65.58 -27.76 -3.28
N LEU A 157 65.67 -26.48 -3.63
CA LEU A 157 66.94 -25.83 -3.97
C LEU A 157 67.86 -25.76 -2.74
N ALA A 158 67.33 -25.39 -1.57
CA ALA A 158 68.07 -25.35 -0.32
C ALA A 158 68.59 -26.75 0.08
N ASP A 159 67.77 -27.79 -0.04
CA ASP A 159 68.17 -29.18 0.20
C ASP A 159 69.31 -29.61 -0.73
N THR A 160 69.25 -29.20 -2.00
CA THR A 160 70.29 -29.48 -3.00
C THR A 160 71.59 -28.75 -2.67
N ALA A 161 71.52 -27.46 -2.34
CA ALA A 161 72.68 -26.67 -1.94
C ALA A 161 73.34 -27.22 -0.68
N SER A 162 72.56 -27.61 0.33
CA SER A 162 73.04 -28.26 1.55
C SER A 162 73.77 -29.57 1.24
N ARG A 163 73.23 -30.38 0.33
CA ARG A 163 73.86 -31.64 -0.11
C ARG A 163 75.21 -31.39 -0.79
N VAL A 164 75.28 -30.41 -1.68
CA VAL A 164 76.52 -30.02 -2.37
C VAL A 164 77.54 -29.48 -1.39
N ALA A 165 77.14 -28.62 -0.44
CA ALA A 165 78.01 -28.09 0.60
C ALA A 165 78.60 -29.22 1.47
N ARG A 166 77.80 -30.22 1.83
CA ARG A 166 78.28 -31.40 2.57
C ARG A 166 79.31 -32.21 1.78
N GLN A 167 79.07 -32.47 0.50
CA GLN A 167 80.04 -33.14 -0.38
C GLN A 167 81.34 -32.32 -0.52
N GLY A 168 81.24 -31.00 -0.64
CA GLY A 168 82.39 -30.10 -0.65
C GLY A 168 83.17 -30.15 0.67
N GLY A 169 82.47 -30.23 1.80
CA GLY A 169 83.08 -30.42 3.13
C GLY A 169 83.85 -31.74 3.24
N GLU A 170 83.29 -32.84 2.73
CA GLU A 170 83.97 -34.15 2.66
C GLU A 170 85.25 -34.06 1.82
N ALA A 171 85.18 -33.43 0.64
CA ALA A 171 86.34 -33.24 -0.23
C ALA A 171 87.44 -32.37 0.42
N MET A 172 87.08 -31.28 1.09
CA MET A 172 88.04 -30.46 1.84
C MET A 172 88.66 -31.23 3.01
N GLY A 173 87.87 -32.06 3.70
CA GLY A 173 88.40 -32.97 4.73
C GLY A 173 89.48 -33.91 4.17
N GLN A 174 89.28 -34.44 2.96
CA GLN A 174 90.28 -35.25 2.28
C GLN A 174 91.55 -34.46 1.92
N VAL A 175 91.41 -33.23 1.42
CA VAL A 175 92.55 -32.34 1.14
C VAL A 175 93.36 -32.04 2.40
N VAL A 176 92.69 -31.77 3.53
CA VAL A 176 93.37 -31.53 4.82
C VAL A 176 94.14 -32.78 5.27
N SER A 177 93.55 -33.97 5.13
CA SER A 177 94.24 -35.24 5.44
C SER A 177 95.51 -35.39 4.59
N THR A 178 95.44 -35.16 3.28
CA THR A 178 96.61 -35.23 2.39
C THR A 178 97.66 -34.18 2.74
N MET A 179 97.27 -32.95 3.09
CA MET A 179 98.22 -31.92 3.56
C MET A 179 98.92 -32.33 4.87
N GLN A 180 98.21 -33.01 5.77
CA GLN A 180 98.79 -33.55 7.01
C GLN A 180 99.82 -34.65 6.72
N GLU A 181 99.53 -35.54 5.77
CA GLU A 181 100.46 -36.56 5.27
C GLU A 181 101.71 -35.92 4.64
N ILE A 182 101.54 -34.96 3.73
CA ILE A 182 102.65 -34.22 3.10
C ILE A 182 103.53 -33.53 4.14
N SER A 183 102.92 -32.86 5.13
CA SER A 183 103.66 -32.20 6.22
C SER A 183 104.47 -33.20 7.05
N THR A 184 103.90 -34.37 7.32
CA THR A 184 104.57 -35.46 8.05
C THR A 184 105.75 -36.01 7.26
N SER A 185 105.57 -36.30 5.97
CA SER A 185 106.66 -36.74 5.08
C SER A 185 107.75 -35.68 4.94
N SER A 186 107.39 -34.39 4.87
CA SER A 186 108.35 -33.28 4.79
C SER A 186 109.22 -33.17 6.04
N ARG A 187 108.65 -33.42 7.24
CA ARG A 187 109.43 -33.49 8.50
C ARG A 187 110.41 -34.65 8.49
N GLN A 188 109.99 -35.84 8.07
CA GLN A 188 110.90 -36.99 7.92
C GLN A 188 112.07 -36.69 6.98
N ILE A 189 111.83 -36.01 5.85
CA ILE A 189 112.90 -35.59 4.94
C ILE A 189 113.83 -34.58 5.63
N GLY A 190 113.28 -33.62 6.36
CA GLY A 190 114.06 -32.66 7.15
C GLY A 190 114.96 -33.33 8.19
N ASP A 191 114.44 -34.33 8.91
CA ASP A 191 115.20 -35.13 9.87
C ASP A 191 116.35 -35.89 9.21
N ILE A 192 116.17 -36.39 7.97
CA ILE A 192 117.24 -37.04 7.20
C ILE A 192 118.32 -36.02 6.79
N ILE A 193 117.93 -34.86 6.26
CA ILE A 193 118.88 -33.82 5.85
C ILE A 193 119.66 -33.25 7.03
N GLY A 194 119.06 -33.15 8.22
CA GLY A 194 119.74 -32.67 9.43
C GLY A 194 120.79 -33.63 10.00
N VAL A 195 120.81 -34.90 9.58
CA VAL A 195 121.78 -35.93 10.02
C VAL A 195 122.98 -36.06 9.05
N ILE A 196 122.90 -35.47 7.84
CA ILE A 196 123.95 -35.48 6.81
C ILE A 196 124.77 -34.18 6.91
#